data_AF-A0A923I8E2-F1
#
_entry.id   AF-A0A923I8E2-F1
#
_cell.length_a   1.000
_cell.length_b   1.000
_cell.length_c   1.000
_cell.angle_alpha   90.00
_cell.angle_beta   90.00
_cell.angle_gamma   90.00
#
_symmetry.space_group_name_H-M   'P 1'
#
loop_
_entity.id
_entity.type
_entity.pdbx_description
1 polymer ?
#
loop_
_entity_poly.entity_id
_entity_poly.type
_entity_poly.pdbx_seq_one_letter_code
_entity_poly.pdbx_strand_id
1 'polypeptide(L)'
;MTCNILSFEIKGLYGVRDFLIELSGNKVILVGENGSGKTTVSRIIYATLSCNWDMLRSYPFEKVVINFSDESVEITSGILNDIFATPDIDRIEYLVDRRWRRKSLNDFISTVLEVKKQYEISSKSDKTIYNKQIKASIPYEYISDVINSSNINTLYQITQKIQSKFQSKILYLPTYRRIEDQLKTIFPDVDSDVWEKARKRINSEKVVELVEFGMDDVERLVTREQDSLKSFSQTQQNKLTLGYLSEIVSKSYDKSSSYTKIRELSDDEILEVLSRIDSTILPDEIKEKVVGILNSVRTEHKHSYSAQVKIVCHYFMQLMAFNQDITAAEQHIRNFQEKCNNYLISNQIIYNSQDFTCQLLNRVDDQFDAENSIRFQNLSSGEKQIVSLFSHLYLDKDRSLFVFIDEPELSLSVDWQRTFLPDIVNSPNCIGLIATTHSPFIFDNELENIVHGINEFCTRG
;
A
#
# COMPACT_ATOMS: atom_id res chain seq x y z
N MET A 1 9.74 2.48 12.81
CA MET A 1 9.08 3.32 13.84
C MET A 1 7.74 3.71 13.29
N THR A 2 6.65 3.37 13.96
CA THR A 2 5.30 3.80 13.59
C THR A 2 5.19 5.31 13.78
N CYS A 3 5.03 6.05 12.68
CA CYS A 3 4.71 7.46 12.73
C CYS A 3 3.42 7.64 13.55
N ASN A 4 3.45 8.44 14.61
CA ASN A 4 2.24 8.75 15.39
C ASN A 4 1.96 10.26 15.26
N ILE A 5 0.92 10.58 14.51
CA ILE A 5 0.45 11.94 14.26
C ILE A 5 -0.73 12.17 15.19
N LEU A 6 -0.61 13.17 16.07
CA LEU A 6 -1.62 13.49 17.07
C LEU A 6 -2.66 14.47 16.52
N SER A 7 -2.22 15.52 15.83
CA SER A 7 -3.13 16.52 15.27
C SER A 7 -2.52 17.36 14.16
N PHE A 8 -3.39 18.04 13.39
CA PHE A 8 -3.04 19.07 12.43
C PHE A 8 -3.72 20.39 12.80
N GLU A 9 -2.95 21.46 12.92
CA GLU A 9 -3.46 22.83 13.08
C GLU A 9 -3.38 23.54 11.73
N ILE A 10 -4.49 24.11 11.26
CA ILE A 10 -4.55 24.95 10.06
C ILE A 10 -5.11 26.30 10.49
N LYS A 11 -4.32 27.36 10.36
CA LYS A 11 -4.72 28.72 10.75
C LYS A 11 -4.93 29.62 9.55
N GLY A 12 -5.91 30.52 9.65
CA GLY A 12 -6.17 31.56 8.66
C GLY A 12 -6.61 31.01 7.30
N LEU A 13 -7.28 29.85 7.25
CA LEU A 13 -7.80 29.29 6.02
C LEU A 13 -8.88 30.22 5.44
N TYR A 14 -8.67 30.68 4.21
CA TYR A 14 -9.42 31.77 3.57
C TYR A 14 -9.48 33.07 4.40
N GLY A 15 -8.54 33.26 5.32
CA GLY A 15 -8.47 34.39 6.24
C GLY A 15 -9.53 34.39 7.36
N VAL A 16 -10.37 33.36 7.43
CA VAL A 16 -11.54 33.35 8.32
C VAL A 16 -11.62 32.13 9.23
N ARG A 17 -11.05 30.99 8.83
CA ARG A 17 -11.21 29.73 9.57
C ARG A 17 -9.91 29.17 10.13
N ASP A 18 -9.99 28.68 11.36
CA ASP A 18 -8.93 27.93 12.02
C ASP A 18 -9.41 26.52 12.38
N PHE A 19 -8.62 25.50 12.05
CA PHE A 19 -8.92 24.10 12.37
C PHE A 19 -7.83 23.49 13.25
N LEU A 20 -8.25 22.70 14.24
CA LEU A 20 -7.38 21.79 15.01
C LEU A 20 -7.94 20.38 14.86
N ILE A 21 -7.43 19.61 13.90
CA ILE A 21 -7.90 18.26 13.57
C ILE A 21 -7.13 17.27 14.43
N GLU A 22 -7.79 16.62 15.39
CA GLU A 22 -7.19 15.57 16.22
C GLU A 22 -7.36 14.19 15.58
N LEU A 23 -6.35 13.33 15.73
CA LEU A 23 -6.33 11.99 15.17
C LEU A 23 -6.32 10.94 16.28
N SER A 24 -7.16 9.92 16.12
CA SER A 24 -7.22 8.76 17.00
C SER A 24 -6.47 7.60 16.37
N GLY A 25 -5.24 7.35 16.81
CA GLY A 25 -4.38 6.29 16.26
C GLY A 25 -4.12 6.47 14.76
N ASN A 26 -3.73 7.69 14.35
CA ASN A 26 -3.55 8.12 12.96
C ASN A 26 -4.82 8.10 12.09
N LYS A 27 -6.02 8.08 12.70
CA LYS A 27 -7.27 7.96 11.96
C LYS A 27 -8.24 9.08 12.33
N VAL A 28 -8.94 9.58 11.33
CA VAL A 28 -10.08 10.50 11.48
C VAL A 28 -11.00 10.41 10.27
N ILE A 29 -12.31 10.43 10.53
CA ILE A 29 -13.35 10.53 9.51
C ILE A 29 -14.05 11.88 9.69
N LEU A 30 -13.94 12.74 8.69
CA LEU A 30 -14.52 14.09 8.71
C LEU A 30 -15.89 14.08 8.04
N VAL A 31 -16.90 14.54 8.76
CA VAL A 31 -18.31 14.62 8.30
C VAL A 31 -18.80 16.07 8.35
N GLY A 32 -19.76 16.42 7.50
CA GLY A 32 -20.38 17.75 7.50
C GLY A 32 -20.97 18.12 6.14
N GLU A 33 -21.71 19.22 6.08
CA GLU A 33 -22.45 19.63 4.88
C GLU A 33 -21.55 20.04 3.70
N ASN A 34 -22.16 20.15 2.51
CA ASN A 34 -21.46 20.62 1.31
C ASN A 34 -20.92 22.04 1.54
N GLY A 35 -19.66 22.29 1.17
CA GLY A 35 -19.01 23.58 1.39
C GLY A 35 -18.47 23.81 2.82
N SER A 36 -18.53 22.81 3.70
CA SER A 36 -17.97 22.93 5.06
C SER A 36 -16.43 22.96 5.09
N GLY A 37 -15.77 22.54 4.01
CA GLY A 37 -14.30 22.61 3.86
C GLY A 37 -13.57 21.28 4.10
N LYS A 38 -14.27 20.16 4.31
CA LYS A 38 -13.69 18.82 4.54
C LYS A 38 -12.61 18.44 3.53
N THR A 39 -12.94 18.47 2.23
CA THR A 39 -11.97 18.14 1.19
C THR A 39 -10.78 19.09 1.21
N THR A 40 -11.01 20.39 1.41
CA THR A 40 -9.93 21.37 1.48
C THR A 40 -8.97 21.07 2.62
N VAL A 41 -9.50 20.77 3.81
CA VAL A 41 -8.69 20.38 4.98
C VAL A 41 -7.93 19.08 4.71
N SER A 42 -8.59 18.03 4.22
CA SER A 42 -7.96 16.76 3.85
C SER A 42 -6.83 16.95 2.83
N ARG A 43 -7.04 17.81 1.82
CA ARG A 43 -6.05 18.16 0.79
C ARG A 43 -4.86 18.94 1.33
N ILE A 44 -5.08 19.88 2.24
CA ILE A 44 -3.99 20.61 2.92
C ILE A 44 -3.15 19.63 3.73
N ILE A 45 -3.78 18.73 4.50
CA ILE A 45 -3.08 17.69 5.26
C ILE A 45 -2.28 16.78 4.33
N TYR A 46 -2.91 16.29 3.26
CA TYR A 46 -2.26 15.49 2.22
C TYR A 46 -1.04 16.20 1.62
N ALA A 47 -1.20 17.45 1.17
CA ALA A 47 -0.14 18.24 0.56
C ALA A 47 1.03 18.46 1.54
N THR A 48 0.73 18.64 2.83
CA THR A 48 1.74 18.82 3.88
C THR A 48 2.53 17.52 4.13
N LEU A 49 1.87 16.38 4.31
CA LEU A 49 2.54 15.08 4.55
C LEU A 49 3.33 14.55 3.34
N SER A 50 2.79 14.78 2.14
CA SER A 50 3.46 14.43 0.89
C SER A 50 4.61 15.38 0.53
N CYS A 51 4.76 16.50 1.24
CA CYS A 51 5.65 17.60 0.87
C CYS A 51 5.35 18.17 -0.53
N ASN A 52 4.09 18.13 -0.95
CA ASN A 52 3.61 18.73 -2.19
C ASN A 52 3.35 20.23 -1.96
N TRP A 53 4.44 21.00 -1.98
CA TRP A 53 4.44 22.43 -1.66
C TRP A 53 3.67 23.28 -2.67
N ASP A 54 3.66 22.88 -3.94
CA ASP A 54 2.90 23.54 -5.00
C ASP A 54 1.39 23.45 -4.74
N MET A 55 0.90 22.25 -4.42
CA MET A 55 -0.49 22.04 -4.04
C MET A 55 -0.83 22.78 -2.76
N LEU A 56 0.04 22.74 -1.73
CA LEU A 56 -0.19 23.43 -0.47
C LEU A 56 -0.33 24.95 -0.69
N ARG A 57 0.58 25.56 -1.46
CA ARG A 57 0.57 27.00 -1.78
C ARG A 57 -0.71 27.45 -2.49
N SER A 58 -1.37 26.58 -3.25
CA SER A 58 -2.61 26.93 -3.96
C SER A 58 -3.77 27.31 -3.01
N TYR A 59 -3.67 26.98 -1.71
CA TYR A 59 -4.66 27.32 -0.71
C TYR A 59 -4.26 28.60 0.06
N PRO A 60 -5.22 29.51 0.34
CA PRO A 60 -4.97 30.67 1.18
C PRO A 60 -5.03 30.26 2.66
N PHE A 61 -3.88 30.10 3.30
CA PHE A 61 -3.74 29.84 4.73
C PHE A 61 -2.66 30.74 5.34
N GLU A 62 -2.61 30.86 6.67
CA GLU A 62 -1.55 31.58 7.39
C GLU A 62 -0.43 30.62 7.78
N LYS A 63 -0.78 29.55 8.51
CA LYS A 63 0.16 28.50 8.92
C LYS A 63 -0.51 27.12 9.01
N VAL A 64 0.30 26.08 8.83
CA VAL A 64 -0.04 24.68 9.08
C VAL A 64 0.97 24.10 10.07
N VAL A 65 0.49 23.44 11.11
CA VAL A 65 1.31 22.75 12.11
C VAL A 65 0.95 21.27 12.13
N ILE A 66 1.94 20.39 11.99
CA ILE A 66 1.80 18.95 12.21
C ILE A 66 2.33 18.63 13.60
N ASN A 67 1.50 18.06 14.47
CA ASN A 67 1.90 17.63 15.80
C ASN A 67 2.17 16.12 15.78
N PHE A 68 3.45 15.75 15.79
CA PHE A 68 3.87 14.37 16.07
C PHE A 68 3.93 14.16 17.59
N SER A 69 4.05 12.90 18.03
CA SER A 69 4.13 12.59 19.46
C SER A 69 5.30 13.23 20.21
N ASP A 70 6.37 13.61 19.51
CA ASP A 70 7.62 14.11 20.09
C ASP A 70 8.04 15.50 19.60
N GLU A 71 7.49 15.98 18.48
CA GLU A 71 7.85 17.28 17.89
C GLU A 71 6.70 17.84 17.05
N SER A 72 6.60 19.17 16.98
CA SER A 72 5.72 19.87 16.06
C SER A 72 6.50 20.46 14.89
N VAL A 73 5.96 20.32 13.68
CA VAL A 73 6.53 20.92 12.46
C VAL A 73 5.59 21.99 11.94
N GLU A 74 6.06 23.23 11.89
CA GLU A 74 5.29 24.39 11.41
C GLU A 74 5.73 24.84 10.02
N ILE A 75 4.75 25.19 9.19
CA ILE A 75 4.91 25.77 7.85
C ILE A 75 4.02 26.99 7.73
N THR A 76 4.59 28.13 7.33
CA THR A 76 3.83 29.35 7.04
C THR A 76 3.66 29.55 5.54
N SER A 77 2.54 30.15 5.14
CA SER A 77 2.32 30.50 3.72
C SER A 77 3.31 31.56 3.23
N GLY A 78 3.84 32.39 4.13
CA GLY A 78 4.92 33.34 3.84
C GLY A 78 6.15 32.66 3.24
N ILE A 79 6.66 31.60 3.88
CA ILE A 79 7.82 30.84 3.37
C ILE A 79 7.54 30.31 1.97
N LEU A 80 6.35 29.75 1.74
CA LEU A 80 5.95 29.26 0.42
C LEU A 80 5.72 30.40 -0.58
N ASN A 81 5.40 31.62 -0.15
CA ASN A 81 5.24 32.74 -1.07
C ASN A 81 6.59 33.33 -1.48
N ASP A 82 7.46 33.51 -0.49
CA ASP A 82 8.75 34.19 -0.61
C ASP A 82 9.77 33.37 -1.39
N ILE A 83 9.77 32.03 -1.29
CA ILE A 83 10.66 31.16 -2.09
C ILE A 83 10.49 31.46 -3.59
N PHE A 84 9.28 31.74 -4.03
CA PHE A 84 8.95 31.95 -5.43
C PHE A 84 9.18 33.40 -5.86
N ALA A 85 9.43 34.30 -4.89
CA ALA A 85 9.90 35.65 -5.14
C ALA A 85 11.43 35.77 -5.12
N THR A 86 12.15 34.65 -4.92
CA THR A 86 13.62 34.63 -4.87
C THR A 86 14.19 35.03 -6.24
N PRO A 87 15.06 36.06 -6.31
CA PRO A 87 15.73 36.45 -7.54
C PRO A 87 16.49 35.26 -8.17
N ASP A 88 16.54 35.21 -9.50
CA ASP A 88 17.23 34.18 -10.28
C ASP A 88 16.65 32.76 -10.22
N ILE A 89 15.51 32.55 -9.56
CA ILE A 89 14.82 31.25 -9.57
C ILE A 89 14.46 30.80 -11.01
N ASP A 90 14.03 31.74 -11.85
CA ASP A 90 13.71 31.52 -13.28
C ASP A 90 14.94 31.09 -14.10
N ARG A 91 16.14 31.56 -13.72
CA ARG A 91 17.40 31.18 -14.41
C ARG A 91 17.78 29.74 -14.09
N ILE A 92 17.58 29.32 -12.84
CA ILE A 92 17.82 27.95 -12.42
C ILE A 92 16.75 27.02 -13.00
N GLU A 93 15.49 27.47 -13.07
CA GLU A 93 14.40 26.75 -13.74
C GLU A 93 14.78 26.41 -15.19
N TYR A 94 15.33 27.37 -15.93
CA TYR A 94 15.85 27.16 -17.30
C TYR A 94 17.06 26.21 -17.38
N LEU A 95 17.96 26.25 -16.39
CA LEU A 95 19.17 25.42 -16.37
C LEU A 95 18.90 23.97 -15.92
N VAL A 96 17.91 23.79 -15.05
CA VAL A 96 17.47 22.48 -14.56
C VAL A 96 16.65 21.78 -15.65
N ASP A 97 15.73 22.44 -16.35
CA ASP A 97 14.91 21.76 -17.38
C ASP A 97 14.97 22.44 -18.77
N ARG A 98 15.73 21.84 -19.70
CA ARG A 98 15.85 22.31 -21.10
C ARG A 98 14.60 22.07 -21.96
N ARG A 99 13.48 21.57 -21.41
CA ARG A 99 12.26 21.21 -22.17
C ARG A 99 11.03 21.92 -21.64
N TRP A 100 10.95 23.24 -21.87
CA TRP A 100 9.81 24.02 -21.42
C TRP A 100 8.59 23.87 -22.34
N ARG A 101 7.63 23.03 -21.91
CA ARG A 101 6.18 23.24 -22.05
C ARG A 101 5.49 22.58 -20.85
N ARG A 102 5.26 23.36 -19.78
CA ARG A 102 4.43 23.05 -18.58
C ARG A 102 4.84 21.82 -17.74
N LYS A 103 5.52 22.04 -16.62
CA LYS A 103 5.72 21.05 -15.53
C LYS A 103 5.75 21.71 -14.15
N SER A 104 5.40 20.93 -13.11
CA SER A 104 5.08 21.39 -11.75
C SER A 104 6.30 21.75 -10.90
N LEU A 105 6.15 22.79 -10.08
CA LEU A 105 7.20 23.43 -9.28
C LEU A 105 7.73 22.54 -8.12
N ASN A 106 7.00 21.47 -7.77
CA ASN A 106 7.51 20.42 -6.87
C ASN A 106 8.76 19.71 -7.43
N ASP A 107 8.85 19.54 -8.75
CA ASP A 107 10.01 18.91 -9.40
C ASP A 107 11.26 19.80 -9.21
N PHE A 108 11.08 21.13 -9.22
CA PHE A 108 12.15 22.10 -8.94
C PHE A 108 12.58 22.07 -7.47
N ILE A 109 11.63 22.18 -6.53
CA ILE A 109 11.97 22.15 -5.10
C ILE A 109 12.63 20.81 -4.78
N SER A 110 12.04 19.68 -5.17
CA SER A 110 12.64 18.36 -4.93
C SER A 110 14.04 18.22 -5.52
N THR A 111 14.28 18.76 -6.72
CA THR A 111 15.62 18.86 -7.31
C THR A 111 16.56 19.67 -6.43
N VAL A 112 16.17 20.87 -6.00
CA VAL A 112 17.01 21.74 -5.16
C VAL A 112 17.33 21.08 -3.82
N LEU A 113 16.34 20.41 -3.21
CA LEU A 113 16.55 19.65 -1.97
C LEU A 113 17.45 18.42 -2.17
N GLU A 114 17.33 17.72 -3.30
CA GLU A 114 18.19 16.59 -3.64
C GLU A 114 19.64 17.05 -3.88
N VAL A 115 19.83 18.13 -4.62
CA VAL A 115 21.13 18.77 -4.87
C VAL A 115 21.77 19.22 -3.57
N LYS A 116 21.00 19.87 -2.68
CA LYS A 116 21.48 20.26 -1.35
C LYS A 116 21.91 19.05 -0.52
N LYS A 117 21.10 17.98 -0.51
CA LYS A 117 21.43 16.73 0.16
C LYS A 117 22.74 16.13 -0.37
N GLN A 118 22.94 16.12 -1.68
CA GLN A 118 24.17 15.63 -2.30
C GLN A 118 25.39 16.48 -1.90
N TYR A 119 25.24 17.81 -1.88
CA TYR A 119 26.32 18.74 -1.48
C TYR A 119 26.69 18.63 0.01
N GLU A 120 25.76 18.29 0.90
CA GLU A 120 26.07 18.01 2.30
C GLU A 120 26.82 16.68 2.49
N ILE A 121 26.63 15.72 1.57
CA ILE A 121 27.25 14.39 1.60
C ILE A 121 28.62 14.37 0.92
N SER A 122 28.78 15.03 -0.24
CA SER A 122 30.09 15.17 -0.87
C SER A 122 30.88 16.25 -0.13
N SER A 123 32.13 15.97 0.23
CA SER A 123 33.04 17.00 0.73
C SER A 123 32.99 18.21 -0.22
N LYS A 124 32.87 19.43 0.33
CA LYS A 124 32.66 20.76 -0.32
C LYS A 124 33.56 21.14 -1.53
N SER A 125 34.28 20.21 -2.13
CA SER A 125 35.20 20.34 -3.27
C SER A 125 34.57 20.15 -4.65
N ASP A 126 33.37 19.60 -4.77
CA ASP A 126 32.76 19.31 -6.08
C ASP A 126 32.11 20.57 -6.69
N LYS A 127 32.65 21.01 -7.83
CA LYS A 127 32.19 22.20 -8.57
C LYS A 127 30.92 21.94 -9.39
N THR A 128 30.51 20.68 -9.56
CA THR A 128 29.36 20.27 -10.37
C THR A 128 28.57 19.16 -9.67
N ILE A 129 27.25 19.22 -9.78
CA ILE A 129 26.32 18.26 -9.16
C ILE A 129 25.53 17.58 -10.26
N TYR A 130 25.63 16.24 -10.33
CA TYR A 130 24.87 15.45 -11.31
C TYR A 130 23.44 15.23 -10.83
N ASN A 131 22.48 15.78 -11.56
CA ASN A 131 21.06 15.58 -11.28
C ASN A 131 20.51 14.45 -12.18
N LYS A 132 19.99 13.39 -11.52
CA LYS A 132 19.40 12.22 -12.18
C LYS A 132 18.12 12.53 -12.95
N GLN A 133 17.32 13.49 -12.48
CA GLN A 133 16.03 13.85 -13.08
C GLN A 133 16.21 14.48 -14.46
N ILE A 134 17.25 15.27 -14.62
CA ILE A 134 17.53 16.04 -15.84
C ILE A 134 18.70 15.44 -16.64
N LYS A 135 19.36 14.41 -16.07
CA LYS A 135 20.51 13.70 -16.60
C LYS A 135 21.67 14.62 -16.99
N ALA A 136 21.90 15.67 -16.19
CA ALA A 136 22.91 16.68 -16.47
C ALA A 136 23.63 17.10 -15.18
N SER A 137 24.89 17.53 -15.35
CA SER A 137 25.67 18.14 -14.27
C SER A 137 25.46 19.64 -14.26
N ILE A 138 25.01 20.18 -13.13
CA ILE A 138 24.82 21.61 -12.94
C ILE A 138 25.97 22.14 -12.07
N PRO A 139 26.69 23.20 -12.47
CA PRO A 139 27.73 23.75 -11.61
C PRO A 139 27.13 24.41 -10.36
N TYR A 140 27.72 24.13 -9.19
CA TYR A 140 27.16 24.54 -7.89
C TYR A 140 27.01 26.06 -7.79
N GLU A 141 27.93 26.82 -8.38
CA GLU A 141 27.91 28.29 -8.42
C GLU A 141 26.62 28.88 -9.04
N TYR A 142 25.94 28.14 -9.92
CA TYR A 142 24.68 28.61 -10.51
C TYR A 142 23.46 28.38 -9.61
N ILE A 143 23.57 27.53 -8.59
CA ILE A 143 22.46 27.18 -7.70
C ILE A 143 22.76 27.54 -6.24
N SER A 144 23.99 27.91 -5.91
CA SER A 144 24.45 28.16 -4.55
C SER A 144 23.65 29.26 -3.87
N ASP A 145 23.33 30.33 -4.59
CA ASP A 145 22.62 31.48 -4.01
C ASP A 145 21.18 31.12 -3.65
N VAL A 146 20.55 30.27 -4.46
CA VAL A 146 19.18 29.79 -4.24
C VAL A 146 19.15 28.70 -3.17
N ILE A 147 20.06 27.71 -3.22
CA ILE A 147 20.19 26.66 -2.20
C ILE A 147 20.48 27.25 -0.81
N ASN A 148 21.33 28.28 -0.74
CA ASN A 148 21.74 28.88 0.52
C ASN A 148 20.78 29.98 1.01
N SER A 149 19.70 30.29 0.28
CA SER A 149 18.69 31.23 0.75
C SER A 149 18.03 30.74 2.05
N SER A 150 17.71 31.64 2.99
CA SER A 150 17.16 31.26 4.29
C SER A 150 15.84 30.49 4.16
N ASN A 151 15.02 30.85 3.19
CA ASN A 151 13.70 30.25 2.99
C ASN A 151 13.82 28.82 2.44
N ILE A 152 14.70 28.57 1.46
CA ILE A 152 14.97 27.22 0.96
C ILE A 152 15.64 26.36 2.02
N ASN A 153 16.55 26.93 2.81
CA ASN A 153 17.14 26.24 3.96
C ASN A 153 16.08 25.80 4.97
N THR A 154 15.14 26.69 5.30
CA THR A 154 14.05 26.41 6.23
C THR A 154 13.11 25.35 5.65
N LEU A 155 12.68 25.49 4.40
CA LEU A 155 11.82 24.51 3.74
C LEU A 155 12.50 23.13 3.62
N TYR A 156 13.82 23.10 3.38
CA TYR A 156 14.60 21.86 3.39
C TYR A 156 14.58 21.18 4.75
N GLN A 157 14.81 21.92 5.84
CA GLN A 157 14.75 21.38 7.19
C GLN A 157 13.36 20.85 7.52
N ILE A 158 12.30 21.60 7.18
CA ILE A 158 10.90 21.16 7.34
C ILE A 158 10.66 19.86 6.55
N THR A 159 11.07 19.83 5.27
CA THR A 159 10.89 18.66 4.40
C THR A 159 11.60 17.43 4.98
N GLN A 160 12.84 17.59 5.43
CA GLN A 160 13.60 16.52 6.08
C GLN A 160 12.93 16.04 7.37
N LYS A 161 12.44 16.95 8.22
CA LYS A 161 11.72 16.58 9.44
C LYS A 161 10.49 15.75 9.11
N ILE A 162 9.63 16.22 8.21
CA ILE A 162 8.42 15.49 7.79
C ILE A 162 8.80 14.14 7.19
N GLN A 163 9.77 14.07 6.27
CA GLN A 163 10.19 12.80 5.65
C GLN A 163 10.84 11.82 6.64
N SER A 164 11.55 12.32 7.66
CA SER A 164 12.16 11.47 8.69
C SER A 164 11.13 10.85 9.62
N LYS A 165 10.07 11.61 9.95
CA LYS A 165 8.97 11.20 10.86
C LYS A 165 7.89 10.40 10.12
N PHE A 166 7.58 10.79 8.90
CA PHE A 166 6.57 10.20 8.03
C PHE A 166 7.23 9.53 6.82
N GLN A 167 7.61 8.26 7.02
CA GLN A 167 8.26 7.40 6.04
C GLN A 167 7.26 6.55 5.24
N SER A 168 5.99 6.57 5.64
CA SER A 168 4.94 5.78 5.04
C SER A 168 4.55 6.33 3.67
N LYS A 169 4.09 5.43 2.82
CA LYS A 169 3.60 5.78 1.49
C LYS A 169 2.16 6.27 1.60
N ILE A 170 1.82 7.33 0.86
CA ILE A 170 0.46 7.85 0.86
C ILE A 170 -0.32 7.20 -0.27
N LEU A 171 -1.52 6.72 0.04
CA LEU A 171 -2.50 6.25 -0.93
C LEU A 171 -3.68 7.23 -0.95
N TYR A 172 -3.78 8.03 -2.00
CA TYR A 172 -4.80 9.09 -2.12
C TYR A 172 -5.87 8.70 -3.14
N LEU A 173 -7.14 8.65 -2.70
CA LEU A 173 -8.32 8.37 -3.50
C LEU A 173 -9.17 9.64 -3.58
N PRO A 174 -9.03 10.45 -4.65
CA PRO A 174 -9.87 11.62 -4.84
C PRO A 174 -11.29 11.23 -5.25
N THR A 175 -12.22 12.19 -5.09
CA THR A 175 -13.56 12.10 -5.68
C THR A 175 -13.53 12.05 -7.20
N TYR A 176 -14.18 11.03 -7.78
CA TYR A 176 -14.21 10.76 -9.22
C TYR A 176 -14.69 11.97 -10.06
N ARG A 177 -15.70 12.71 -9.57
CA ARG A 177 -16.24 13.92 -10.25
C ARG A 177 -15.21 15.04 -10.41
N ARG A 178 -14.31 15.21 -9.44
CA ARG A 178 -13.32 16.30 -9.45
C ARG A 178 -12.08 15.97 -10.26
N ILE A 179 -11.78 14.68 -10.43
CA ILE A 179 -10.68 14.19 -11.27
C ILE A 179 -10.94 14.59 -12.72
N GLU A 180 -12.13 14.32 -13.25
CA GLU A 180 -12.48 14.72 -14.63
C GLU A 180 -12.45 16.24 -14.81
N ASP A 181 -13.02 17.00 -13.88
CA ASP A 181 -13.10 18.46 -13.98
C ASP A 181 -11.71 19.12 -13.88
N GLN A 182 -10.85 18.69 -12.95
CA GLN A 182 -9.48 19.21 -12.84
C GLN A 182 -8.62 18.81 -14.05
N LEU A 183 -8.77 17.59 -14.58
CA LEU A 183 -7.97 17.11 -15.69
C LEU A 183 -8.40 17.71 -17.04
N LYS A 184 -9.71 17.89 -17.30
CA LYS A 184 -10.22 18.61 -18.49
C LYS A 184 -9.80 20.08 -18.49
N THR A 185 -9.66 20.69 -17.31
CA THR A 185 -9.19 22.07 -17.17
C THR A 185 -7.68 22.20 -17.43
N ILE A 186 -6.88 21.19 -17.08
CA ILE A 186 -5.42 21.21 -17.25
C ILE A 186 -4.99 20.71 -18.65
N PHE A 187 -5.73 19.76 -19.23
CA PHE A 187 -5.40 19.07 -20.50
C PHE A 187 -6.60 18.96 -21.45
N PRO A 188 -7.07 20.08 -22.05
CA PRO A 188 -8.26 20.07 -22.91
C PRO A 188 -8.13 19.26 -24.21
N ASP A 189 -6.91 18.98 -24.70
CA ASP A 189 -6.64 18.42 -26.04
C ASP A 189 -5.66 17.23 -26.07
N VAL A 190 -5.65 16.33 -25.07
CA VAL A 190 -4.56 15.34 -24.92
C VAL A 190 -4.99 13.88 -25.15
N ASP A 191 -4.34 13.19 -26.08
CA ASP A 191 -4.51 11.75 -26.40
C ASP A 191 -4.00 10.78 -25.31
N SER A 192 -4.58 9.56 -25.27
CA SER A 192 -4.39 8.46 -24.29
C SER A 192 -2.93 8.17 -23.88
N ASP A 193 -1.97 8.29 -24.79
CA ASP A 193 -0.58 7.89 -24.56
C ASP A 193 0.24 8.91 -23.76
N VAL A 194 -0.21 10.17 -23.70
CA VAL A 194 0.40 11.19 -22.85
C VAL A 194 -0.08 11.07 -21.39
N TRP A 195 -1.27 10.51 -21.18
CA TRP A 195 -1.82 10.22 -19.84
C TRP A 195 -0.97 9.21 -19.09
N GLU A 196 -0.54 8.14 -19.76
CA GLU A 196 0.32 7.11 -19.16
C GLU A 196 1.67 7.69 -18.67
N LYS A 197 2.22 8.67 -19.41
CA LYS A 197 3.46 9.38 -19.05
C LYS A 197 3.26 10.43 -17.95
N ALA A 198 2.09 11.04 -17.85
CA ALA A 198 1.73 11.94 -16.75
C ALA A 198 1.47 11.15 -15.45
N ARG A 199 0.79 10.00 -15.51
CA ARG A 199 0.54 9.09 -14.37
C ARG A 199 1.83 8.54 -13.76
N LYS A 200 2.78 8.09 -14.60
CA LYS A 200 4.12 7.65 -14.15
C LYS A 200 4.95 8.75 -13.45
N ARG A 201 4.56 10.03 -13.57
CA ARG A 201 5.20 11.17 -12.87
C ARG A 201 4.50 11.52 -11.56
N ILE A 202 3.18 11.33 -11.46
CA ILE A 202 2.40 11.56 -10.25
C ILE A 202 2.65 10.44 -9.22
N ASN A 203 2.73 9.19 -9.68
CA ASN A 203 3.15 8.07 -8.84
C ASN A 203 4.66 8.15 -8.58
N SER A 204 5.02 8.56 -7.36
CA SER A 204 6.38 8.57 -6.85
C SER A 204 6.61 7.38 -5.91
N GLU A 205 7.85 7.15 -5.47
CA GLU A 205 8.12 6.14 -4.43
C GLU A 205 7.29 6.41 -3.15
N LYS A 206 6.98 7.68 -2.85
CA LYS A 206 6.31 8.11 -1.61
C LYS A 206 4.79 8.27 -1.73
N VAL A 207 4.25 8.48 -2.92
CA VAL A 207 2.82 8.78 -3.13
C VAL A 207 2.28 7.96 -4.29
N VAL A 208 1.13 7.30 -4.06
CA VAL A 208 0.27 6.74 -5.10
C VAL A 208 -1.06 7.46 -5.06
N GLU A 209 -1.35 8.19 -6.13
CA GLU A 209 -2.69 8.75 -6.34
C GLU A 209 -3.46 7.83 -7.27
N LEU A 210 -4.58 7.28 -6.81
CA LEU A 210 -5.44 6.42 -7.60
C LEU A 210 -6.40 7.27 -8.44
N VAL A 211 -5.88 7.88 -9.52
CA VAL A 211 -6.64 8.85 -10.34
C VAL A 211 -7.28 8.23 -11.59
N GLU A 212 -6.75 7.13 -12.11
CA GLU A 212 -7.46 6.21 -13.01
C GLU A 212 -6.57 4.99 -13.24
N PHE A 213 -7.23 3.83 -13.28
CA PHE A 213 -6.69 2.50 -13.14
C PHE A 213 -5.43 2.18 -13.96
N GLY A 214 -4.31 2.05 -13.27
CA GLY A 214 -3.22 1.18 -13.71
C GLY A 214 -3.58 -0.26 -13.34
N MET A 215 -4.52 -0.89 -14.05
CA MET A 215 -4.74 -2.34 -13.86
C MET A 215 -3.45 -3.13 -14.18
N ASP A 216 -2.54 -2.54 -14.94
CA ASP A 216 -1.18 -3.05 -15.15
C ASP A 216 -0.36 -3.04 -13.85
N ASP A 217 -0.60 -2.11 -12.92
CA ASP A 217 0.05 -2.09 -11.60
C ASP A 217 -0.48 -3.23 -10.74
N VAL A 218 -1.80 -3.44 -10.76
CA VAL A 218 -2.48 -4.57 -10.11
C VAL A 218 -1.95 -5.88 -10.66
N GLU A 219 -1.95 -6.05 -11.98
CA GLU A 219 -1.47 -7.25 -12.66
C GLU A 219 0.00 -7.51 -12.32
N ARG A 220 0.85 -6.46 -12.29
CA ARG A 220 2.25 -6.58 -11.85
C ARG A 220 2.39 -7.00 -10.39
N LEU A 221 1.55 -6.49 -9.48
CA LEU A 221 1.57 -6.88 -8.07
C LEU A 221 1.13 -8.34 -7.90
N VAL A 222 0.02 -8.72 -8.53
CA VAL A 222 -0.50 -10.09 -8.49
C VAL A 222 0.52 -11.06 -9.09
N THR A 223 1.05 -10.79 -10.28
CA THR A 223 2.08 -11.63 -10.91
C THR A 223 3.34 -11.75 -10.07
N ARG A 224 3.83 -10.65 -9.48
CA ARG A 224 5.00 -10.67 -8.59
C ARG A 224 4.77 -11.59 -7.39
N GLU A 225 3.58 -11.53 -6.80
CA GLU A 225 3.23 -12.39 -5.67
C GLU A 225 3.12 -13.87 -6.09
N GLN A 226 2.50 -14.16 -7.24
CA GLN A 226 2.47 -15.52 -7.79
C GLN A 226 3.89 -16.08 -8.03
N ASP A 227 4.77 -15.30 -8.64
CA ASP A 227 6.15 -15.71 -8.92
C ASP A 227 6.97 -15.91 -7.63
N SER A 228 6.74 -15.06 -6.63
CA SER A 228 7.37 -15.17 -5.31
C SER A 228 6.95 -16.47 -4.62
N LEU A 229 5.65 -16.78 -4.63
CA LEU A 229 5.11 -18.02 -4.05
C LEU A 229 5.64 -19.28 -4.76
N LYS A 230 5.68 -19.27 -6.10
CA LYS A 230 6.27 -20.37 -6.89
C LYS A 230 7.73 -20.60 -6.53
N SER A 231 8.52 -19.53 -6.47
CA SER A 231 9.95 -19.59 -6.12
C SER A 231 10.18 -20.07 -4.69
N PHE A 232 9.35 -19.61 -3.75
CA PHE A 232 9.37 -20.04 -2.36
C PHE A 232 9.03 -21.54 -2.24
N SER A 233 7.95 -21.99 -2.87
CA SER A 233 7.53 -23.40 -2.89
C SER A 233 8.63 -24.31 -3.45
N GLN A 234 9.22 -23.96 -4.60
CA GLN A 234 10.34 -24.72 -5.19
C GLN A 234 11.55 -24.79 -4.26
N THR A 235 11.91 -23.68 -3.62
CA THR A 235 13.02 -23.64 -2.64
C THR A 235 12.74 -24.55 -1.46
N GLN A 236 11.52 -24.51 -0.94
CA GLN A 236 11.11 -25.33 0.19
C GLN A 236 11.03 -26.82 -0.17
N GLN A 237 10.61 -27.18 -1.38
CA GLN A 237 10.59 -28.57 -1.85
C GLN A 237 12.02 -29.14 -1.96
N ASN A 238 12.98 -28.34 -2.44
CA ASN A 238 14.39 -28.73 -2.47
C ASN A 238 14.94 -28.95 -1.06
N LYS A 239 14.58 -28.09 -0.09
CA LYS A 239 14.96 -28.26 1.32
C LYS A 239 14.35 -29.53 1.92
N LEU A 240 13.08 -29.80 1.67
CA LEU A 240 12.41 -31.02 2.13
C LEU A 240 13.11 -32.26 1.56
N THR A 241 13.34 -32.30 0.25
CA THR A 241 13.92 -33.46 -0.43
C THR A 241 15.34 -33.77 0.06
N LEU A 242 16.22 -32.75 0.12
CA LEU A 242 17.61 -32.92 0.55
C LEU A 242 17.74 -33.07 2.07
N GLY A 243 16.93 -32.32 2.82
CA GLY A 243 16.87 -32.38 4.28
C GLY A 243 16.42 -33.76 4.76
N TYR A 244 15.35 -34.29 4.17
CA TYR A 244 14.84 -35.61 4.52
C TYR A 244 15.84 -36.73 4.22
N LEU A 245 16.55 -36.66 3.08
CA LEU A 245 17.62 -37.62 2.78
C LEU A 245 18.71 -37.60 3.87
N SER A 246 19.14 -36.39 4.27
CA SER A 246 20.13 -36.19 5.34
C SER A 246 19.65 -36.76 6.68
N GLU A 247 18.37 -36.60 7.01
CA GLU A 247 17.77 -37.10 8.24
C GLU A 247 17.62 -38.63 8.26
N ILE A 248 17.29 -39.24 7.12
CA ILE A 248 17.29 -40.70 6.98
C ILE A 248 18.70 -41.25 7.22
N VAL A 249 19.71 -40.68 6.55
CA VAL A 249 21.10 -41.11 6.66
C VAL A 249 21.63 -40.96 8.09
N SER A 250 21.28 -39.87 8.77
CA SER A 250 21.65 -39.62 10.16
C SER A 250 20.81 -40.38 11.20
N LYS A 251 19.79 -41.14 10.76
CA LYS A 251 18.80 -41.82 11.62
C LYS A 251 18.10 -40.89 12.60
N SER A 252 17.89 -39.64 12.20
CA SER A 252 17.25 -38.62 13.05
C SER A 252 15.79 -38.96 13.37
N TYR A 253 15.13 -39.73 12.51
CA TYR A 253 13.77 -40.26 12.73
C TYR A 253 13.64 -41.18 13.96
N ASP A 254 14.73 -41.73 14.48
CA ASP A 254 14.71 -42.62 15.64
C ASP A 254 14.78 -41.84 16.97
N LYS A 255 15.26 -40.59 16.90
CA LYS A 255 15.35 -39.65 18.02
C LYS A 255 14.20 -38.66 18.06
N SER A 256 13.53 -38.43 16.93
CA SER A 256 12.42 -37.47 16.84
C SER A 256 11.16 -38.02 17.50
N SER A 257 10.52 -37.22 18.34
CA SER A 257 9.23 -37.52 18.98
C SER A 257 8.04 -37.27 18.03
N SER A 258 8.22 -37.47 16.71
CA SER A 258 7.25 -37.14 15.66
C SER A 258 5.91 -37.87 15.82
N TYR A 259 5.93 -39.13 16.28
CA TYR A 259 4.71 -39.90 16.55
C TYR A 259 3.88 -39.34 17.72
N THR A 260 4.48 -38.58 18.65
CA THR A 260 3.77 -37.90 19.74
C THR A 260 2.95 -36.74 19.19
N LYS A 261 3.55 -35.94 18.30
CA LYS A 261 2.86 -34.83 17.64
C LYS A 261 1.72 -35.33 16.74
N ILE A 262 1.91 -36.45 16.05
CA ILE A 262 0.85 -37.06 15.22
C ILE A 262 -0.40 -37.46 16.03
N ARG A 263 -0.24 -37.81 17.31
CA ARG A 263 -1.37 -38.15 18.20
C ARG A 263 -2.30 -36.96 18.45
N GLU A 264 -1.78 -35.73 18.33
CA GLU A 264 -2.50 -34.50 18.60
C GLU A 264 -3.20 -33.95 17.35
N LEU A 265 -2.90 -34.50 16.16
CA LEU A 265 -3.49 -34.04 14.91
C LEU A 265 -4.95 -34.45 14.77
N SER A 266 -5.74 -33.58 14.16
CA SER A 266 -7.09 -33.84 13.68
C SER A 266 -7.10 -34.53 12.31
N ASP A 267 -8.23 -35.13 11.93
CA ASP A 267 -8.40 -35.71 10.59
C ASP A 267 -8.32 -34.63 9.50
N ASP A 268 -8.88 -33.45 9.76
CA ASP A 268 -8.90 -32.32 8.83
C ASP A 268 -7.50 -31.83 8.50
N GLU A 269 -6.61 -31.72 9.50
CA GLU A 269 -5.21 -31.33 9.29
C GLU A 269 -4.45 -32.34 8.42
N ILE A 270 -4.73 -33.64 8.58
CA ILE A 270 -4.09 -34.69 7.78
C ILE A 270 -4.57 -34.61 6.33
N LEU A 271 -5.89 -34.46 6.14
CA LEU A 271 -6.50 -34.37 4.82
C LEU A 271 -6.09 -33.09 4.08
N GLU A 272 -5.97 -31.96 4.77
CA GLU A 272 -5.51 -30.69 4.18
C GLU A 272 -4.09 -30.81 3.62
N VAL A 273 -3.20 -31.49 4.34
CA VAL A 273 -1.80 -31.70 3.90
C VAL A 273 -1.74 -32.58 2.65
N LEU A 274 -2.56 -33.63 2.60
CA LEU A 274 -2.56 -34.59 1.50
C LEU A 274 -3.34 -34.10 0.26
N SER A 275 -4.34 -33.24 0.43
CA SER A 275 -5.14 -32.69 -0.68
C SER A 275 -4.34 -31.71 -1.55
N ARG A 276 -3.29 -31.10 -0.98
CA ARG A 276 -2.33 -30.24 -1.72
C ARG A 276 -1.41 -31.02 -2.65
N ILE A 277 -1.31 -32.35 -2.47
CA ILE A 277 -0.48 -33.21 -3.32
C ILE A 277 -1.34 -33.75 -4.46
N ASP A 278 -0.94 -33.43 -5.69
CA ASP A 278 -1.61 -33.90 -6.89
C ASP A 278 -1.62 -35.45 -6.95
N SER A 279 -2.74 -36.02 -7.38
CA SER A 279 -2.93 -37.49 -7.43
C SER A 279 -2.04 -38.18 -8.47
N THR A 280 -1.49 -37.43 -9.44
CA THR A 280 -0.44 -37.92 -10.35
C THR A 280 0.89 -38.15 -9.65
N ILE A 281 1.18 -37.41 -8.56
CA ILE A 281 2.39 -37.55 -7.76
C ILE A 281 2.19 -38.62 -6.69
N LEU A 282 1.06 -38.56 -5.98
CA LEU A 282 0.71 -39.51 -4.92
C LEU A 282 -0.72 -40.02 -5.16
N PRO A 283 -0.89 -41.23 -5.75
CA PRO A 283 -2.19 -41.83 -5.99
C PRO A 283 -3.05 -41.90 -4.72
N ASP A 284 -4.36 -41.78 -4.86
CA ASP A 284 -5.28 -41.72 -3.72
C ASP A 284 -5.24 -43.02 -2.89
N GLU A 285 -5.01 -44.18 -3.52
CA GLU A 285 -4.77 -45.45 -2.81
C GLU A 285 -3.56 -45.39 -1.85
N ILE A 286 -2.51 -44.63 -2.22
CA ILE A 286 -1.32 -44.45 -1.38
C ILE A 286 -1.61 -43.42 -0.28
N LYS A 287 -2.37 -42.35 -0.60
CA LYS A 287 -2.82 -41.39 0.42
C LYS A 287 -3.63 -42.09 1.52
N GLU A 288 -4.56 -42.98 1.16
CA GLU A 288 -5.33 -43.78 2.11
C GLU A 288 -4.44 -44.66 2.99
N LYS A 289 -3.39 -45.28 2.42
CA LYS A 289 -2.40 -46.05 3.20
C LYS A 289 -1.64 -45.17 4.19
N VAL A 290 -1.25 -43.95 3.79
CA VAL A 290 -0.59 -43.00 4.69
C VAL A 290 -1.52 -42.62 5.84
N VAL A 291 -2.78 -42.28 5.54
CA VAL A 291 -3.80 -41.99 6.57
C VAL A 291 -3.99 -43.18 7.52
N GLY A 292 -4.07 -44.40 7.00
CA GLY A 292 -4.17 -45.61 7.81
C GLY A 292 -2.99 -45.80 8.78
N ILE A 293 -1.76 -45.52 8.32
CA ILE A 293 -0.57 -45.55 9.19
C ILE A 293 -0.67 -44.48 10.28
N LEU A 294 -1.01 -43.23 9.93
CA LEU A 294 -1.13 -42.14 10.90
C LEU A 294 -2.22 -42.43 11.94
N ASN A 295 -3.35 -42.98 11.52
CA ASN A 295 -4.45 -43.36 12.41
C ASN A 295 -4.09 -44.53 13.34
N SER A 296 -3.31 -45.50 12.87
CA SER A 296 -2.76 -46.54 13.76
C SER A 296 -1.85 -45.96 14.86
N VAL A 297 -1.09 -44.91 14.54
CA VAL A 297 -0.23 -44.22 15.51
C VAL A 297 -1.06 -43.41 16.53
N ARG A 298 -2.16 -42.81 16.08
CA ARG A 298 -3.11 -42.06 16.90
C ARG A 298 -3.88 -42.96 17.88
N THR A 299 -4.24 -44.18 17.48
CA THR A 299 -5.14 -45.06 18.26
C THR A 299 -4.42 -46.11 19.11
N GLU A 300 -3.36 -46.74 18.61
CA GLU A 300 -2.75 -47.89 19.30
C GLU A 300 -1.82 -47.50 20.46
N HIS A 301 -1.40 -46.23 20.54
CA HIS A 301 -0.50 -45.68 21.56
C HIS A 301 0.68 -46.58 21.97
N LYS A 302 1.28 -47.29 21.02
CA LYS A 302 2.39 -48.22 21.27
C LYS A 302 3.63 -47.48 21.81
N HIS A 303 4.41 -48.19 22.62
CA HIS A 303 5.67 -47.71 23.19
C HIS A 303 6.81 -47.67 22.14
N SER A 304 6.70 -48.45 21.07
CA SER A 304 7.65 -48.46 19.96
C SER A 304 6.96 -48.88 18.67
N TYR A 305 7.33 -48.24 17.57
CA TYR A 305 6.83 -48.51 16.23
C TYR A 305 7.96 -49.04 15.33
N SER A 306 7.59 -49.70 14.23
CA SER A 306 8.57 -50.14 13.23
C SER A 306 9.31 -48.96 12.60
N ALA A 307 10.50 -49.21 12.07
CA ALA A 307 11.29 -48.18 11.39
C ALA A 307 10.49 -47.49 10.26
N GLN A 308 9.71 -48.27 9.51
CA GLN A 308 8.84 -47.74 8.44
C GLN A 308 7.83 -46.73 8.98
N VAL A 309 7.13 -47.05 10.07
CA VAL A 309 6.14 -46.14 10.66
C VAL A 309 6.81 -44.88 11.19
N LYS A 310 7.97 -45.00 11.86
CA LYS A 310 8.75 -43.85 12.35
C LYS A 310 9.17 -42.92 11.19
N ILE A 311 9.64 -43.49 10.09
CA ILE A 311 10.05 -42.76 8.89
C ILE A 311 8.86 -42.01 8.27
N VAL A 312 7.72 -42.70 8.07
CA VAL A 312 6.50 -42.08 7.55
C VAL A 312 6.02 -40.94 8.45
N CYS A 313 6.00 -41.16 9.76
CA CYS A 313 5.63 -40.14 10.74
C CYS A 313 6.54 -38.91 10.66
N HIS A 314 7.85 -39.16 10.59
CA HIS A 314 8.83 -38.09 10.54
C HIS A 314 8.69 -37.26 9.25
N TYR A 315 8.59 -37.93 8.10
CA TYR A 315 8.35 -37.28 6.82
C TYR A 315 7.05 -36.47 6.80
N PHE A 316 5.97 -37.05 7.32
CA PHE A 316 4.68 -36.38 7.39
C PHE A 316 4.77 -35.10 8.25
N MET A 317 5.47 -35.13 9.38
CA MET A 317 5.68 -33.93 10.19
C MET A 317 6.49 -32.85 9.45
N GLN A 318 7.44 -33.22 8.60
CA GLN A 318 8.14 -32.26 7.76
C GLN A 318 7.24 -31.68 6.66
N LEU A 319 6.44 -32.53 6.02
CA LEU A 319 5.42 -32.09 5.06
C LEU A 319 4.42 -31.12 5.69
N MET A 320 4.01 -31.36 6.95
CA MET A 320 3.16 -30.43 7.69
C MET A 320 3.83 -29.08 7.90
N ALA A 321 5.06 -29.07 8.42
CA ALA A 321 5.80 -27.82 8.63
C ALA A 321 5.98 -27.05 7.31
N PHE A 322 6.30 -27.75 6.23
CA PHE A 322 6.39 -27.20 4.87
C PHE A 322 5.06 -26.58 4.41
N ASN A 323 3.93 -27.28 4.59
CA ASN A 323 2.62 -26.75 4.20
C ASN A 323 2.18 -25.56 5.06
N GLN A 324 2.55 -25.52 6.33
CA GLN A 324 2.32 -24.36 7.21
C GLN A 324 3.09 -23.13 6.72
N ASP A 325 4.37 -23.29 6.35
CA ASP A 325 5.19 -22.21 5.78
C ASP A 325 4.59 -21.67 4.47
N ILE A 326 4.12 -22.55 3.59
CA ILE A 326 3.44 -22.14 2.34
C ILE A 326 2.15 -21.39 2.66
N THR A 327 1.31 -21.93 3.55
CA THR A 327 0.03 -21.29 3.91
C THR A 327 0.25 -19.89 4.48
N ALA A 328 1.27 -19.73 5.32
CA ALA A 328 1.65 -18.42 5.85
C ALA A 328 2.10 -17.46 4.72
N ALA A 329 2.86 -17.94 3.74
CA ALA A 329 3.28 -17.13 2.59
C ALA A 329 2.08 -16.71 1.69
N GLU A 330 1.07 -17.57 1.57
CA GLU A 330 -0.16 -17.35 0.78
C GLU A 330 -1.15 -16.38 1.43
N GLN A 331 -1.01 -16.07 2.72
CA GLN A 331 -2.02 -15.31 3.47
C GLN A 331 -2.37 -13.96 2.80
N HIS A 332 -1.38 -13.27 2.25
CA HIS A 332 -1.57 -11.98 1.59
C HIS A 332 -2.47 -12.08 0.34
N ILE A 333 -2.22 -13.06 -0.53
CA ILE A 333 -3.00 -13.23 -1.76
C ILE A 333 -4.40 -13.79 -1.46
N ARG A 334 -4.54 -14.62 -0.43
CA ARG A 334 -5.84 -15.11 0.05
C ARG A 334 -6.69 -13.98 0.65
N ASN A 335 -6.10 -13.15 1.51
CA ASN A 335 -6.80 -12.00 2.07
C ASN A 335 -7.19 -11.00 0.96
N PHE A 336 -6.31 -10.75 0.00
CA PHE A 336 -6.63 -9.92 -1.17
C PHE A 336 -7.82 -10.48 -1.96
N GLN A 337 -7.83 -11.79 -2.23
CA GLN A 337 -8.93 -12.47 -2.91
C GLN A 337 -10.24 -12.32 -2.14
N GLU A 338 -10.25 -12.71 -0.86
CA GLU A 338 -11.42 -12.65 0.01
C GLU A 338 -12.00 -11.24 0.05
N LYS A 339 -11.14 -10.25 0.32
CA LYS A 339 -11.58 -8.87 0.45
C LYS A 339 -12.07 -8.29 -0.85
N CYS A 340 -11.44 -8.57 -1.99
CA CYS A 340 -11.97 -8.11 -3.27
C CYS A 340 -13.32 -8.74 -3.58
N ASN A 341 -13.50 -10.05 -3.33
CA ASN A 341 -14.72 -10.77 -3.65
C ASN A 341 -15.95 -10.28 -2.87
N ASN A 342 -15.77 -9.62 -1.72
CA ASN A 342 -16.87 -8.95 -1.00
C ASN A 342 -17.45 -7.76 -1.80
N TYR A 343 -16.71 -7.24 -2.78
CA TYR A 343 -17.07 -6.09 -3.61
C TYR A 343 -17.09 -6.41 -5.11
N LEU A 344 -17.07 -7.69 -5.50
CA LEU A 344 -17.25 -8.10 -6.89
C LEU A 344 -18.58 -8.86 -7.00
N ILE A 345 -19.48 -8.39 -7.86
CA ILE A 345 -20.84 -8.97 -8.00
C ILE A 345 -20.88 -9.95 -9.18
N SER A 346 -20.46 -9.46 -10.36
CA SER A 346 -20.43 -10.24 -11.60
C SER A 346 -19.09 -10.92 -11.85
N ASN A 347 -18.11 -10.69 -10.97
CA ASN A 347 -16.75 -11.17 -11.13
C ASN A 347 -16.28 -11.82 -9.84
N GLN A 348 -15.26 -12.68 -9.92
CA GLN A 348 -14.65 -13.29 -8.76
C GLN A 348 -13.15 -13.50 -9.00
N ILE A 349 -12.34 -13.09 -8.04
CA ILE A 349 -10.93 -13.45 -7.99
C ILE A 349 -10.82 -14.84 -7.37
N ILE A 350 -10.08 -15.74 -8.01
CA ILE A 350 -9.80 -17.09 -7.52
C ILE A 350 -8.29 -17.33 -7.54
N TYR A 351 -7.76 -17.74 -6.39
CA TYR A 351 -6.40 -18.17 -6.16
C TYR A 351 -6.35 -19.69 -6.01
N ASN A 352 -5.58 -20.33 -6.87
CA ASN A 352 -5.32 -21.76 -6.83
C ASN A 352 -3.98 -22.03 -6.13
N SER A 353 -4.02 -22.82 -5.07
CA SER A 353 -2.88 -23.13 -4.21
C SER A 353 -1.99 -24.25 -4.75
N GLN A 354 -2.45 -25.00 -5.76
CA GLN A 354 -1.67 -26.07 -6.37
C GLN A 354 -0.65 -25.51 -7.37
N ASP A 355 -1.06 -24.55 -8.19
CA ASP A 355 -0.23 -23.95 -9.23
C ASP A 355 0.18 -22.49 -8.94
N PHE A 356 -0.23 -21.96 -7.79
CA PHE A 356 0.00 -20.59 -7.34
C PHE A 356 -0.51 -19.57 -8.38
N THR A 357 -1.65 -19.86 -9.01
CA THR A 357 -2.28 -18.97 -9.98
C THR A 357 -3.39 -18.14 -9.37
N CYS A 358 -3.51 -16.87 -9.78
CA CYS A 358 -4.60 -15.99 -9.42
C CYS A 358 -5.28 -15.52 -10.71
N GLN A 359 -6.58 -15.76 -10.82
CA GLN A 359 -7.37 -15.47 -12.01
C GLN A 359 -8.61 -14.65 -11.63
N LEU A 360 -9.07 -13.82 -12.55
CA LEU A 360 -10.33 -13.10 -12.45
C LEU A 360 -11.34 -13.79 -13.38
N LEU A 361 -12.42 -14.31 -12.81
CA LEU A 361 -13.47 -15.01 -13.54
C LEU A 361 -14.72 -14.14 -13.62
N ASN A 362 -15.40 -14.19 -14.76
CA ASN A 362 -16.71 -13.57 -14.92
C ASN A 362 -17.83 -14.60 -14.64
N ARG A 363 -18.93 -14.13 -14.04
CA ARG A 363 -20.09 -14.96 -13.72
C ARG A 363 -20.95 -15.17 -14.96
N VAL A 364 -21.17 -16.42 -15.35
CA VAL A 364 -22.02 -16.82 -16.48
C VAL A 364 -22.98 -17.90 -15.98
N ASP A 365 -24.29 -17.73 -16.22
CA ASP A 365 -25.35 -18.68 -15.81
C ASP A 365 -25.28 -19.10 -14.33
N ASP A 366 -25.09 -18.11 -13.45
CA ASP A 366 -24.89 -18.26 -12.00
C ASP A 366 -23.65 -19.06 -11.56
N GLN A 367 -22.78 -19.47 -12.49
CA GLN A 367 -21.55 -20.21 -12.22
C GLN A 367 -20.29 -19.41 -12.58
N PHE A 368 -19.17 -19.74 -11.95
CA PHE A 368 -17.84 -19.24 -12.29
C PHE A 368 -17.06 -20.37 -12.94
N ASP A 369 -16.74 -20.23 -14.22
CA ASP A 369 -15.96 -21.21 -14.97
C ASP A 369 -14.57 -20.64 -15.25
N ALA A 370 -13.54 -21.49 -15.11
CA ALA A 370 -12.15 -21.16 -15.41
C ALA A 370 -11.96 -20.80 -16.89
N GLU A 371 -12.81 -21.30 -17.80
CA GLU A 371 -12.79 -20.91 -19.20
C GLU A 371 -13.20 -19.44 -19.42
N ASN A 372 -13.94 -18.85 -18.47
CA ASN A 372 -14.40 -17.46 -18.50
C ASN A 372 -13.44 -16.50 -17.78
N SER A 373 -12.14 -16.75 -17.88
CA SER A 373 -11.13 -15.84 -17.37
C SER A 373 -11.14 -14.51 -18.14
N ILE A 374 -11.16 -13.41 -17.40
CA ILE A 374 -11.10 -12.05 -17.94
C ILE A 374 -9.90 -11.32 -17.37
N ARG A 375 -9.48 -10.23 -18.04
CA ARG A 375 -8.42 -9.38 -17.50
C ARG A 375 -8.99 -8.35 -16.54
N PHE A 376 -8.16 -7.86 -15.62
CA PHE A 376 -8.53 -6.80 -14.67
C PHE A 376 -9.01 -5.52 -15.36
N GLN A 377 -8.55 -5.24 -16.59
CA GLN A 377 -9.00 -4.12 -17.42
C GLN A 377 -10.51 -4.20 -17.76
N ASN A 378 -11.16 -5.36 -17.63
CA ASN A 378 -12.57 -5.57 -17.98
C ASN A 378 -13.54 -5.32 -16.81
N LEU A 379 -13.04 -5.07 -15.60
CA LEU A 379 -13.86 -4.71 -14.43
C LEU A 379 -14.58 -3.36 -14.61
N SER A 380 -15.70 -3.17 -13.91
CA SER A 380 -16.35 -1.85 -13.83
C SER A 380 -15.47 -0.83 -13.11
N SER A 381 -15.73 0.47 -13.26
CA SER A 381 -14.91 1.52 -12.61
C SER A 381 -14.90 1.40 -11.08
N GLY A 382 -16.04 1.10 -10.46
CA GLY A 382 -16.11 0.86 -9.02
C GLY A 382 -15.27 -0.36 -8.59
N GLU A 383 -15.44 -1.50 -9.27
CA GLU A 383 -14.67 -2.72 -8.98
C GLU A 383 -13.16 -2.52 -9.18
N LYS A 384 -12.77 -1.82 -10.26
CA LYS A 384 -11.37 -1.47 -10.52
C LYS A 384 -10.77 -0.64 -9.39
N GLN A 385 -11.55 0.27 -8.79
CA GLN A 385 -11.08 1.09 -7.67
C GLN A 385 -10.83 0.23 -6.44
N ILE A 386 -11.76 -0.66 -6.13
CA ILE A 386 -11.63 -1.59 -5.01
C ILE A 386 -10.42 -2.52 -5.20
N VAL A 387 -10.32 -3.17 -6.36
CA VAL A 387 -9.23 -4.12 -6.64
C VAL A 387 -7.88 -3.42 -6.63
N SER A 388 -7.79 -2.21 -7.21
CA SER A 388 -6.56 -1.42 -7.18
C SER A 388 -6.15 -1.04 -5.75
N LEU A 389 -7.09 -0.57 -4.94
CA LEU A 389 -6.87 -0.22 -3.53
C LEU A 389 -6.39 -1.44 -2.73
N PHE A 390 -7.12 -2.55 -2.78
CA PHE A 390 -6.78 -3.74 -2.01
C PHE A 390 -5.50 -4.42 -2.51
N SER A 391 -5.14 -4.30 -3.79
CA SER A 391 -3.84 -4.78 -4.27
C SER A 391 -2.68 -4.11 -3.54
N HIS A 392 -2.74 -2.80 -3.28
CA HIS A 392 -1.72 -2.11 -2.49
C HIS A 392 -1.78 -2.44 -1.01
N LEU A 393 -2.99 -2.55 -0.44
CA LEU A 393 -3.18 -2.81 0.99
C LEU A 393 -2.80 -4.24 1.42
N TYR A 394 -2.87 -5.22 0.52
CA TYR A 394 -2.58 -6.62 0.83
C TYR A 394 -1.31 -7.18 0.18
N LEU A 395 -0.94 -6.73 -1.03
CA LEU A 395 0.15 -7.34 -1.81
C LEU A 395 1.46 -6.54 -1.79
N ASP A 396 1.47 -5.26 -1.39
CA ASP A 396 2.71 -4.46 -1.30
C ASP A 396 3.41 -4.70 0.07
N LYS A 397 3.94 -5.91 0.27
CA LYS A 397 4.38 -6.49 1.57
C LYS A 397 5.36 -5.66 2.42
N ASP A 398 6.07 -4.70 1.82
CA ASP A 398 7.10 -3.90 2.51
C ASP A 398 6.71 -2.43 2.71
N ARG A 399 5.44 -2.09 2.50
CA ARG A 399 4.99 -0.69 2.53
C ARG A 399 3.87 -0.44 3.51
N SER A 400 4.17 0.36 4.52
CA SER A 400 3.16 1.02 5.33
C SER A 400 2.45 2.11 4.53
N LEU A 401 1.13 2.06 4.47
CA LEU A 401 0.26 2.94 3.72
C LEU A 401 -0.55 3.83 4.65
N PHE A 402 -0.53 5.13 4.39
CA PHE A 402 -1.43 6.09 4.99
C PHE A 402 -2.48 6.47 3.94
N VAL A 403 -3.75 6.19 4.23
CA VAL A 403 -4.81 6.26 3.24
C VAL A 403 -5.57 7.57 3.38
N PHE A 404 -5.80 8.24 2.26
CA PHE A 404 -6.64 9.41 2.14
C PHE A 404 -7.80 9.10 1.20
N ILE A 405 -9.03 9.38 1.63
CA ILE A 405 -10.23 9.08 0.84
C ILE A 405 -11.16 10.28 0.88
N ASP A 406 -11.59 10.76 -0.28
CA ASP A 406 -12.54 11.86 -0.41
C ASP A 406 -13.87 11.35 -0.99
N GLU A 407 -14.96 11.55 -0.26
CA GLU A 407 -16.36 11.17 -0.58
C GLU A 407 -16.48 9.79 -1.27
N PRO A 408 -16.06 8.69 -0.57
CA PRO A 408 -16.10 7.34 -1.14
C PRO A 408 -17.50 6.88 -1.55
N GLU A 409 -18.55 7.46 -0.98
CA GLU A 409 -19.94 7.12 -1.29
C GLU A 409 -20.33 7.36 -2.77
N LEU A 410 -19.59 8.19 -3.51
CA LEU A 410 -19.91 8.53 -4.90
C LEU A 410 -19.68 7.35 -5.87
N SER A 411 -18.85 6.37 -5.50
CA SER A 411 -18.51 5.22 -6.34
C SER A 411 -18.93 3.87 -5.76
N LEU A 412 -19.62 3.86 -4.61
CA LEU A 412 -19.96 2.64 -3.85
C LEU A 412 -21.47 2.43 -3.71
N SER A 413 -21.90 1.17 -3.78
CA SER A 413 -23.25 0.77 -3.39
C SER A 413 -23.49 1.00 -1.89
N VAL A 414 -24.74 1.09 -1.47
CA VAL A 414 -25.10 1.32 -0.05
C VAL A 414 -24.56 0.21 0.86
N ASP A 415 -24.59 -1.04 0.40
CA ASP A 415 -24.08 -2.18 1.17
C ASP A 415 -22.57 -2.09 1.37
N TRP A 416 -21.83 -1.71 0.32
CA TRP A 416 -20.37 -1.55 0.38
C TRP A 416 -19.94 -0.39 1.26
N GLN A 417 -20.73 0.69 1.33
CA GLN A 417 -20.39 1.84 2.16
C GLN A 417 -20.15 1.45 3.63
N ARG A 418 -20.92 0.50 4.15
CA ARG A 418 -20.85 0.07 5.56
C ARG A 418 -19.55 -0.65 5.92
N THR A 419 -18.95 -1.37 4.98
CA THR A 419 -17.77 -2.22 5.21
C THR A 419 -16.48 -1.63 4.65
N PHE A 420 -16.58 -0.66 3.74
CA PHE A 420 -15.43 -0.16 2.98
C PHE A 420 -14.30 0.40 3.84
N LEU A 421 -14.59 1.39 4.71
CA LEU A 421 -13.57 1.96 5.58
C LEU A 421 -13.04 0.96 6.64
N PRO A 422 -13.89 0.15 7.31
CA PRO A 422 -13.41 -0.93 8.17
C PRO A 422 -12.43 -1.89 7.47
N ASP A 423 -12.75 -2.35 6.25
CA ASP A 423 -11.88 -3.26 5.50
C ASP A 423 -10.53 -2.63 5.12
N ILE A 424 -10.48 -1.31 4.91
CA ILE A 424 -9.25 -0.56 4.69
C ILE A 424 -8.44 -0.48 5.98
N VAL A 425 -9.06 -0.08 7.10
CA VAL A 425 -8.38 0.11 8.39
C VAL A 425 -7.82 -1.22 8.92
N ASN A 426 -8.52 -2.32 8.69
CA ASN A 426 -8.15 -3.66 9.15
C ASN A 426 -7.16 -4.37 8.20
N SER A 427 -6.77 -3.74 7.09
CA SER A 427 -5.79 -4.30 6.16
C SER A 427 -4.36 -4.22 6.72
N PRO A 428 -3.47 -5.18 6.38
CA PRO A 428 -2.16 -5.32 7.02
C PRO A 428 -1.22 -4.14 6.78
N ASN A 429 -1.35 -3.47 5.63
CA ASN A 429 -0.48 -2.36 5.27
C ASN A 429 -1.03 -0.99 5.72
N CYS A 430 -2.26 -0.89 6.19
CA CYS A 430 -2.86 0.39 6.59
C CYS A 430 -2.37 0.83 7.98
N ILE A 431 -1.75 2.00 8.06
CA ILE A 431 -1.22 2.57 9.31
C ILE A 431 -1.92 3.87 9.75
N GLY A 432 -2.82 4.38 8.92
CA GLY A 432 -3.55 5.64 9.14
C GLY A 432 -4.58 5.90 8.05
N LEU A 433 -5.62 6.65 8.40
CA LEU A 433 -6.74 6.95 7.51
C LEU A 433 -7.22 8.38 7.74
N ILE A 434 -7.31 9.18 6.68
CA ILE A 434 -8.06 10.43 6.67
C ILE A 434 -9.15 10.30 5.62
N ALA A 435 -10.39 10.18 6.06
CA ALA A 435 -11.55 10.08 5.19
C ALA A 435 -12.43 11.32 5.32
N THR A 436 -13.05 11.76 4.22
CA THR A 436 -14.12 12.75 4.22
C THR A 436 -15.37 12.11 3.62
N THR A 437 -16.54 12.36 4.21
CA THR A 437 -17.80 11.81 3.69
C THR A 437 -18.99 12.66 4.09
N HIS A 438 -20.06 12.53 3.30
CA HIS A 438 -21.40 13.02 3.58
C HIS A 438 -22.38 11.89 3.90
N SER A 439 -21.99 10.64 3.68
CA SER A 439 -22.87 9.49 3.81
C SER A 439 -22.81 8.91 5.23
N PRO A 440 -23.94 8.84 5.96
CA PRO A 440 -23.97 8.14 7.24
C PRO A 440 -23.65 6.66 7.12
N PHE A 441 -23.94 6.03 5.98
CA PHE A 441 -23.66 4.60 5.77
C PHE A 441 -22.17 4.26 5.75
N ILE A 442 -21.29 5.25 5.51
CA ILE A 442 -19.83 5.05 5.52
C ILE A 442 -19.28 4.83 6.93
N PHE A 443 -19.95 5.40 7.93
CA PHE A 443 -19.42 5.46 9.30
C PHE A 443 -20.36 4.92 10.38
N ASP A 444 -21.56 4.46 10.01
CA ASP A 444 -22.46 3.68 10.85
C ASP A 444 -21.92 2.24 11.02
N ASN A 445 -20.76 2.12 11.67
CA ASN A 445 -20.00 0.89 11.91
C ASN A 445 -19.00 1.07 13.08
N GLU A 446 -18.07 0.12 13.23
CA GLU A 446 -17.06 0.12 14.31
C GLU A 446 -16.13 1.35 14.35
N LEU A 447 -16.12 2.18 13.31
CA LEU A 447 -15.30 3.40 13.23
C LEU A 447 -16.02 4.65 13.76
N GLU A 448 -17.23 4.54 14.32
CA GLU A 448 -18.01 5.68 14.83
C GLU A 448 -17.20 6.57 15.81
N ASN A 449 -16.32 5.96 16.61
CA ASN A 449 -15.49 6.65 17.60
C ASN A 449 -14.41 7.57 17.01
N ILE A 450 -14.11 7.48 15.71
CA ILE A 450 -13.15 8.34 15.01
C ILE A 450 -13.85 9.31 14.04
N VAL A 451 -15.18 9.39 14.10
CA VAL A 451 -16.00 10.28 13.28
C VAL A 451 -16.21 11.61 13.97
N HIS A 452 -15.92 12.69 13.25
CA HIS A 452 -16.05 14.03 13.77
C HIS A 452 -16.67 14.96 12.72
N GLY A 453 -17.63 15.76 13.15
CA GLY A 453 -18.08 16.90 12.37
C GLY A 453 -16.91 17.87 12.16
N ILE A 454 -16.65 18.31 10.93
CA ILE A 454 -15.54 19.24 10.64
C ILE A 454 -15.62 20.55 11.44
N ASN A 455 -16.84 20.96 11.81
CA ASN A 455 -17.08 22.15 12.62
C ASN A 455 -16.69 21.95 14.10
N GLU A 456 -16.60 20.72 14.60
CA GLU A 456 -16.10 20.41 15.96
C GLU A 456 -14.64 20.85 16.11
N PHE A 457 -13.88 20.75 15.02
CA PHE A 457 -12.48 21.16 14.97
C PHE A 457 -12.28 22.64 14.62
N CYS A 458 -13.35 23.39 14.35
CA CYS A 458 -13.28 24.80 14.00
C CYS A 458 -13.06 25.64 15.27
N THR A 459 -11.85 26.18 15.44
CA THR A 459 -11.48 26.99 16.60
C THR A 459 -11.72 28.49 16.41
N ARG A 460 -11.93 28.90 15.15
CA ARG A 460 -12.29 30.26 14.74
C ARG A 460 -13.10 30.15 13.44
N GLY A 461 -14.29 30.73 13.40
CA GLY A 461 -15.25 30.62 12.29
C GLY A 461 -15.59 31.95 11.65
#